data_AF-B9U3E7-F1
#
_entry.id   AF-B9U3E7-F1
#
_cell.length_a   1.000
_cell.length_b   1.000
_cell.length_c   1.000
_cell.angle_alpha   90.00
_cell.angle_beta   90.00
_cell.angle_gamma   90.00
#
_symmetry.space_group_name_H-M   'P 1'
#
loop_
_entity.id
_entity.type
_entity.pdbx_description
1 polymer ?
#
loop_
_entity_poly.entity_id
_entity_poly.type
_entity_poly.pdbx_seq_one_letter_code
_entity_poly.pdbx_strand_id
1 'polypeptide(L)'
;IHDEFVLKHNGVMLITADHGNAEIMLDQNNQINKKHTTSPVYIIVTDSNLKLKQKDAAIAKVAPTILDLMGLEVPSEMNLESMIEKNI
;
A
#
# COMPACT_ATOMS: atom_id res chain seq x y z
N ILE A 1 -2.57 14.36 11.73
CA ILE A 1 -1.82 14.01 10.49
C ILE A 1 -2.72 13.87 9.27
N HIS A 2 -3.57 12.84 9.14
CA HIS A 2 -4.41 12.64 7.94
C HIS A 2 -5.36 13.81 7.69
N ASP A 3 -6.24 14.12 8.65
CA ASP A 3 -7.19 15.24 8.50
C ASP A 3 -6.48 16.61 8.40
N GLU A 4 -5.50 16.85 9.27
CA GLU A 4 -4.82 18.14 9.39
C GLU A 4 -3.99 18.52 8.16
N PHE A 5 -3.38 17.54 7.49
CA PHE A 5 -2.47 17.78 6.37
C PHE A 5 -3.04 17.27 5.06
N VAL A 6 -3.42 15.99 4.97
CA VAL A 6 -3.81 15.38 3.70
C VAL A 6 -5.17 15.93 3.22
N LEU A 7 -6.22 15.81 4.04
CA LEU A 7 -7.56 16.25 3.64
C LEU A 7 -7.62 17.77 3.45
N LYS A 8 -6.95 18.53 4.33
CA LYS A 8 -6.90 20.01 4.24
C LYS A 8 -6.27 20.52 2.94
N HIS A 9 -5.42 19.73 2.28
CA HIS A 9 -4.76 20.09 1.02
C HIS A 9 -5.31 19.29 -0.17
N ASN A 10 -6.52 18.72 -0.05
CA ASN A 10 -7.14 17.89 -1.09
C ASN A 10 -6.23 16.74 -1.57
N GLY A 11 -5.42 16.20 -0.67
CA GLY A 11 -4.54 15.07 -0.96
C GLY A 11 -5.23 13.72 -0.79
N VAL A 12 -4.59 12.68 -1.30
CA VAL A 12 -4.91 11.28 -1.05
C VAL A 12 -3.75 10.64 -0.31
N MET A 13 -4.03 9.88 0.75
CA MET A 13 -3.01 9.14 1.47
C MET A 13 -3.04 7.68 1.07
N LEU A 14 -1.86 7.12 0.79
CA LEU A 14 -1.64 5.69 0.65
C LEU A 14 -0.89 5.20 1.89
N ILE A 15 -1.48 4.26 2.62
CA ILE A 15 -0.92 3.68 3.84
C ILE A 15 -0.49 2.25 3.54
N THR A 16 0.77 1.93 3.81
CA THR A 16 1.31 0.57 3.66
C THR A 16 2.44 0.33 4.64
N ALA A 17 2.93 -0.91 4.69
CA ALA A 17 4.21 -1.27 5.27
C ALA A 17 5.12 -1.89 4.20
N ASP A 18 6.40 -2.01 4.50
CA ASP A 18 7.41 -2.73 3.70
C ASP A 18 7.47 -4.22 4.06
N HIS A 19 7.18 -4.58 5.30
CA HIS A 19 7.08 -5.95 5.78
C HIS A 19 6.25 -6.08 7.07
N GLY A 20 6.01 -7.32 7.51
CA GLY A 20 5.48 -7.61 8.84
C GLY A 20 6.58 -7.72 9.90
N ASN A 21 6.22 -7.54 11.18
CA ASN A 21 7.05 -7.70 12.37
C ASN A 21 6.18 -7.74 13.63
N ALA A 22 5.60 -6.58 13.99
CA ALA A 22 4.96 -6.35 15.28
C ALA A 22 3.68 -7.17 15.50
N GLU A 23 3.11 -7.76 14.45
CA GLU A 23 1.96 -8.64 14.55
C GLU A 23 2.30 -10.03 15.11
N ILE A 24 3.59 -10.42 15.13
CA ILE A 24 4.07 -11.66 15.76
C ILE A 24 5.25 -11.34 16.68
N MET A 25 4.94 -11.01 17.94
CA MET A 25 5.93 -10.70 18.97
C MET A 25 6.53 -11.94 19.66
N LEU A 26 5.84 -13.08 19.58
CA LEU A 26 6.27 -14.36 20.15
C LEU A 26 6.25 -15.44 19.07
N ASP A 27 7.26 -16.31 19.04
CA ASP A 27 7.30 -17.45 18.11
C ASP A 27 6.44 -18.63 18.59
N GLN A 28 6.41 -19.70 17.79
CA GLN A 28 5.67 -20.94 18.09
C GLN A 28 6.09 -21.63 19.39
N ASN A 29 7.25 -21.29 19.96
CA ASN A 29 7.78 -21.81 21.21
C ASN A 29 7.66 -20.78 22.36
N ASN A 30 6.85 -19.73 22.17
CA ASN A 30 6.62 -18.64 23.12
C ASN A 30 7.90 -17.85 23.47
N GLN A 31 8.87 -17.80 22.56
CA GLN A 31 10.08 -16.99 22.70
C GLN A 31 9.92 -15.65 21.98
N ILE A 32 10.67 -14.62 22.42
CA ILE A 32 10.65 -13.30 21.80
C ILE A 32 11.06 -13.41 20.33
N ASN A 33 10.16 -13.03 19.42
CA ASN A 33 10.47 -12.90 18.01
C ASN A 33 11.11 -11.53 17.74
N LYS A 34 12.29 -11.53 17.13
CA LYS A 34 13.04 -10.32 16.75
C LYS A 34 13.17 -10.13 15.24
N LYS A 35 12.53 -11.00 14.46
CA LYS A 35 12.65 -11.06 12.99
C LYS A 35 11.43 -10.47 12.33
N HIS A 36 11.59 -10.07 11.07
CA HIS A 36 10.47 -9.81 10.18
C HIS A 36 9.66 -11.09 9.96
N THR A 37 8.41 -10.92 9.58
CA THR A 37 7.53 -12.02 9.19
C THR A 37 7.29 -12.00 7.68
N THR A 38 6.71 -13.08 7.17
CA THR A 38 6.19 -13.16 5.79
C THR A 38 4.70 -12.84 5.72
N SER A 39 4.15 -12.21 6.76
CA SER A 39 2.75 -11.80 6.78
C SER A 39 2.49 -10.78 5.66
N PRO A 40 1.32 -10.83 5.00
CA PRO A 40 0.94 -9.78 4.07
C PRO A 40 0.81 -8.43 4.80
N VAL A 41 1.11 -7.35 4.08
CA VAL A 41 0.92 -5.98 4.56
C VAL A 41 -0.33 -5.38 3.93
N TYR A 42 -0.97 -4.44 4.63
CA TYR A 42 -2.08 -3.69 4.07
C TYR A 42 -1.59 -2.63 3.09
N ILE A 43 -2.36 -2.41 2.01
CA ILE A 43 -2.23 -1.25 1.13
C ILE A 43 -3.60 -0.58 1.12
N ILE A 44 -3.67 0.64 1.69
CA ILE A 44 -4.92 1.36 1.92
C ILE A 44 -4.85 2.70 1.19
N VAL A 45 -5.92 3.07 0.49
CA VAL A 45 -6.10 4.41 -0.08
C VAL A 45 -7.22 5.13 0.67
N THR A 46 -7.04 6.40 1.01
CA THR A 46 -8.03 7.16 1.80
C THR A 46 -9.11 7.83 0.96
N ASP A 47 -9.05 7.74 -0.36
CA ASP A 47 -10.12 8.21 -1.24
C ASP A 47 -11.20 7.12 -1.37
N SER A 48 -12.39 7.40 -0.81
CA SER A 48 -13.52 6.48 -0.81
C SER A 48 -14.13 6.21 -2.19
N ASN A 49 -13.80 7.02 -3.19
CA ASN A 49 -14.29 6.83 -4.56
C ASN A 49 -13.42 5.84 -5.35
N LEU A 50 -12.24 5.48 -4.83
CA LEU A 50 -11.30 4.57 -5.46
C LEU A 50 -11.41 3.17 -4.87
N LYS A 51 -11.19 2.18 -5.73
CA LYS A 51 -11.02 0.79 -5.34
C LYS A 51 -9.67 0.29 -5.83
N LEU A 52 -9.00 -0.49 -5.00
CA LEU A 52 -7.76 -1.17 -5.36
C LEU A 52 -8.04 -2.63 -5.68
N LYS A 53 -7.47 -3.12 -6.78
CA LYS A 53 -7.45 -4.53 -7.17
C LYS A 53 -6.80 -5.33 -6.04
N GLN A 54 -7.56 -6.25 -5.45
CA GLN A 54 -7.05 -7.10 -4.38
C GLN A 54 -6.21 -8.26 -4.91
N LYS A 55 -6.53 -8.74 -6.12
CA LYS A 55 -5.81 -9.84 -6.74
C LYS A 55 -4.42 -9.37 -7.20
N ASP A 56 -3.40 -10.17 -6.90
CA ASP A 56 -2.00 -9.93 -7.28
C ASP A 56 -1.45 -8.58 -6.75
N ALA A 57 -1.94 -8.13 -5.60
CA ALA A 57 -1.41 -6.94 -4.92
C ALA A 57 0.05 -7.17 -4.51
N ALA A 58 0.89 -6.14 -4.68
CA ALA A 58 2.31 -6.22 -4.38
C ALA A 58 2.87 -4.83 -4.06
N ILE A 59 3.90 -4.77 -3.22
CA ILE A 59 4.58 -3.51 -2.87
C ILE A 59 5.13 -2.81 -4.12
N ALA A 60 5.64 -3.57 -5.10
CA ALA A 60 6.13 -3.01 -6.36
C ALA A 60 5.06 -2.29 -7.20
N LYS A 61 3.76 -2.52 -6.92
CA LYS A 61 2.64 -1.79 -7.57
C LYS A 61 2.30 -0.47 -6.86
N VAL A 62 2.88 -0.17 -5.69
CA VAL A 62 2.61 1.07 -4.94
C VAL A 62 3.06 2.30 -5.74
N ALA A 63 4.28 2.29 -6.29
CA ALA A 63 4.79 3.42 -7.06
C ALA A 63 3.98 3.69 -8.35
N PRO A 64 3.67 2.67 -9.20
CA PRO A 64 2.74 2.84 -10.32
C PRO A 64 1.36 3.37 -9.92
N THR A 65 0.84 2.92 -8.77
CA THR A 65 -0.45 3.39 -8.23
C THR A 65 -0.40 4.86 -7.83
N ILE A 66 0.71 5.31 -7.21
CA ILE A 66 0.92 6.73 -6.88
C ILE A 66 0.97 7.59 -8.14
N LEU A 67 1.68 7.15 -9.20
CA LEU A 67 1.73 7.87 -10.46
C LEU A 67 0.34 7.99 -11.11
N ASP A 68 -0.45 6.92 -11.09
CA ASP A 68 -1.84 6.91 -11.59
C ASP A 68 -2.73 7.88 -10.80
N LEU A 69 -2.61 7.92 -9.46
CA LEU A 69 -3.30 8.91 -8.61
C LEU A 69 -2.92 10.36 -8.96
N MET A 70 -1.66 10.58 -9.35
CA MET A 70 -1.16 11.90 -9.75
C MET A 70 -1.49 12.26 -11.21
N GLY A 71 -2.08 11.33 -11.99
CA GLY A 71 -2.32 11.51 -13.41
C GLY A 71 -1.03 11.58 -14.25
N LEU A 72 0.04 10.92 -13.78
CA LEU A 72 1.34 10.88 -14.46
C LEU A 72 1.52 9.56 -15.21
N GLU A 73 2.30 9.61 -16.29
CA GLU A 73 2.66 8.39 -17.03
C GLU A 73 3.56 7.48 -16.18
N VAL A 74 3.29 6.17 -16.24
CA VAL A 74 4.13 5.14 -15.61
C VAL A 74 5.28 4.80 -16.56
N PRO A 75 6.55 4.94 -16.14
CA PRO A 75 7.68 4.65 -17.00
C PRO A 75 7.79 3.15 -17.32
N SER A 76 8.38 2.83 -18.48
CA SER A 76 8.46 1.45 -19.00
C SER A 76 9.23 0.48 -18.09
N GLU A 77 10.12 0.98 -17.25
CA GLU A 77 10.92 0.23 -16.29
C GLU A 77 10.08 -0.28 -15.10
N MET A 78 8.92 0.34 -14.83
CA MET A 78 7.96 -0.13 -13.84
C MET A 78 7.05 -1.19 -14.48
N ASN A 79 7.54 -2.43 -14.49
CA ASN A 79 6.90 -3.54 -15.20
C ASN A 79 5.56 -4.03 -14.61
N LEU A 80 5.09 -3.44 -13.51
CA LEU A 80 3.80 -3.79 -12.90
C LEU A 80 2.85 -2.59 -12.95
N GLU A 81 1.59 -2.88 -13.21
CA GLU A 81 0.56 -1.85 -13.35
C GLU A 81 0.03 -1.34 -12.00
N SER A 82 -0.58 -0.16 -12.05
CA SER A 82 -1.38 0.43 -10.97
C SER A 82 -2.44 -0.56 -10.45
N MET A 83 -2.65 -0.51 -9.13
CA MET A 83 -3.71 -1.26 -8.46
C MET A 83 -5.07 -0.59 -8.57
N ILE A 84 -5.21 0.62 -9.10
CA ILE A 84 -6.52 1.27 -9.22
C ILE A 84 -7.42 0.45 -10.16
N GLU A 85 -8.62 0.11 -9.68
CA GLU A 85 -9.67 -0.45 -10.52
C GLU A 85 -10.20 0.63 -11.46
N LYS A 86 -9.98 0.46 -12.76
CA LYS A 86 -10.60 1.30 -13.77
C LYS A 86 -12.02 0.79 -13.99
N ASN A 87 -13.01 1.53 -13.49
CA ASN A 87 -14.40 1.30 -13.87
C ASN A 87 -14.50 1.55 -15.38
N ILE A 88 -14.83 0.51 -16.15
CA ILE A 88 -15.34 0.65 -17.52
C ILE A 88 -16.81 1.00 -17.42
#